data_AF-A0AAU6U842-F1
#
_entry.id   AF-A0AAU6U842-F1
#
_cell.length_a   1.000
_cell.length_b   1.000
_cell.length_c   1.000
_cell.angle_alpha   90.00
_cell.angle_beta   90.00
_cell.angle_gamma   90.00
#
_symmetry.space_group_name_H-M   'P 1'
#
loop_
_entity.id
_entity.type
_entity.pdbx_description
1 polymer ?
#
loop_
_entity_poly.entity_id
_entity_poly.type
_entity_poly.pdbx_seq_one_letter_code
_entity_poly.pdbx_strand_id
1 'polypeptide(L)' 'MDMKVFQAFETVQERARYLLQQEITTKVDIVDLTPVARACIGDINLPIVGAKGETDEQVIAKAKAWLQEAAGGEA' A
#
# COMPACT_ATOMS: atom_id res chain seq x y z
N MET A 1 10.08 8.09 2.72
CA MET A 1 8.86 8.92 2.66
C MET A 1 9.05 10.17 3.50
N ASP A 2 8.80 11.36 2.94
CA ASP A 2 8.80 12.61 3.72
C ASP A 2 7.41 12.86 4.30
N MET A 3 7.29 12.76 5.62
CA MET A 3 6.01 12.85 6.32
C MET A 3 5.43 14.27 6.34
N LYS A 4 6.28 15.31 6.19
CA LYS A 4 5.80 16.70 6.09
C LYS A 4 5.12 16.95 4.76
N VAL A 5 5.69 16.41 3.67
CA VAL A 5 5.09 16.48 2.32
C VAL A 5 3.76 15.73 2.31
N PHE A 6 3.73 14.52 2.88
CA PHE A 6 2.49 13.72 2.93
C PHE A 6 1.35 14.42 3.69
N GLN A 7 1.66 15.05 4.83
CA GLN A 7 0.67 15.77 5.65
C GLN A 7 0.19 17.07 5.00
N ALA A 8 0.99 17.67 4.11
CA ALA A 8 0.62 18.89 3.40
C ALA A 8 -0.44 18.66 2.31
N PHE A 9 -0.62 17.41 1.84
CA PHE A 9 -1.66 17.08 0.88
C PHE A 9 -3.05 17.11 1.52
N GLU A 10 -3.94 17.92 0.96
CA GLU A 10 -5.31 18.11 1.46
C GLU A 10 -6.23 16.97 1.02
N THR A 11 -6.01 16.46 -0.19
CA THR A 11 -6.89 15.45 -0.79
C THR A 11 -6.36 14.03 -0.65
N VAL A 12 -7.28 13.07 -0.63
CA VAL A 12 -6.93 11.65 -0.67
C VAL A 12 -6.20 11.30 -1.96
N GLN A 13 -6.58 11.91 -3.09
CA GLN A 13 -5.93 11.65 -4.38
C GLN A 13 -4.46 12.06 -4.38
N GLU A 14 -4.12 13.23 -3.85
CA GLU A 14 -2.73 13.70 -3.78
C GLU A 14 -1.88 12.79 -2.88
N ARG A 15 -2.42 12.40 -1.71
CA ARG A 15 -1.77 11.44 -0.82
C ARG A 15 -1.52 10.11 -1.52
N ALA A 16 -2.51 9.57 -2.21
CA ALA A 16 -2.40 8.31 -2.94
C ALA A 16 -1.36 8.39 -4.07
N ARG A 17 -1.36 9.48 -4.86
CA ARG A 17 -0.33 9.73 -5.90
C ARG A 17 1.07 9.81 -5.33
N TYR A 18 1.24 10.46 -4.19
CA TYR A 18 2.54 10.54 -3.52
C TYR A 18 3.00 9.17 -3.03
N LEU A 19 2.10 8.37 -2.43
CA LEU A 19 2.41 7.01 -1.99
C LEU A 19 2.75 6.08 -3.16
N LEU A 20 2.10 6.23 -4.32
CA LEU A 20 2.43 5.47 -5.55
C LEU A 20 3.86 5.71 -6.06
N GLN A 21 4.42 6.88 -5.81
CA GLN A 21 5.80 7.21 -6.21
C GLN A 21 6.84 6.57 -5.28
N GLN A 22 6.43 6.04 -4.13
CA GLN A 22 7.33 5.37 -3.20
C GLN A 22 7.48 3.90 -3.57
N GLU A 23 8.57 3.28 -3.12
CA GLU A 23 8.74 1.84 -3.23
C GLU A 23 7.74 1.12 -2.32
N ILE A 24 6.89 0.29 -2.91
CA ILE A 24 5.96 -0.58 -2.20
C ILE A 24 6.58 -1.96 -2.12
N THR A 25 6.81 -2.44 -0.90
CA THR A 25 7.33 -3.76 -0.58
C THR A 25 6.29 -4.55 0.20
N THR A 26 6.61 -5.79 0.58
CA THR A 26 5.82 -6.57 1.53
C THR A 26 6.65 -6.96 2.74
N LYS A 27 5.94 -7.21 3.83
CA LYS A 27 6.48 -7.90 5.01
C LYS A 27 5.49 -8.93 5.51
N VAL A 28 5.98 -9.89 6.29
CA VAL A 28 5.12 -10.83 6.98
C VAL A 28 4.43 -10.13 8.14
N ASP A 29 3.12 -10.29 8.24
CA ASP A 29 2.30 -9.85 9.37
C ASP A 29 1.35 -10.98 9.79
N ILE A 30 0.74 -10.85 10.98
CA ILE A 30 -0.23 -11.82 11.48
C ILE A 30 -1.60 -11.14 11.55
N VAL A 31 -2.55 -11.66 10.77
CA VAL A 31 -3.96 -11.27 10.82
C VAL A 31 -4.76 -12.50 11.20
N ASP A 32 -5.60 -12.39 12.23
CA ASP A 32 -6.43 -13.51 12.74
C ASP A 32 -5.62 -14.80 12.97
N LEU A 33 -4.47 -14.66 13.65
CA LEU A 33 -3.52 -15.74 13.97
C LEU A 33 -2.95 -16.47 12.73
N THR A 34 -3.06 -15.87 11.55
CA THR A 34 -2.54 -16.43 10.29
C THR A 34 -1.43 -15.53 9.74
N PRO A 35 -0.25 -16.08 9.41
CA PRO A 35 0.80 -15.32 8.74
C PRO A 35 0.36 -14.98 7.32
N VAL A 36 0.41 -13.69 6.98
CA VAL A 36 0.05 -13.14 5.68
C VAL A 36 1.12 -12.15 5.21
N ALA A 37 1.29 -12.00 3.91
CA ALA A 37 2.06 -10.90 3.35
C ALA A 37 1.23 -9.61 3.50
N ARG A 38 1.83 -8.52 3.99
CA ARG A 38 1.21 -7.19 4.06
C ARG A 38 2.04 -6.22 3.25
N ALA A 39 1.38 -5.43 2.40
CA ALA A 39 2.04 -4.35 1.69
C ALA A 39 2.47 -3.22 2.63
N CYS A 40 3.65 -2.67 2.39
CA CYS A 40 4.19 -1.55 3.16
C CYS A 40 5.01 -0.59 2.29
N ILE A 41 5.15 0.64 2.77
CA ILE A 41 6.04 1.66 2.20
C ILE A 41 7.03 2.04 3.29
N GLY A 42 8.26 1.57 3.18
CA GLY A 42 9.21 1.59 4.29
C GLY A 42 8.61 0.90 5.52
N ASP A 43 8.51 1.64 6.63
CA ASP A 43 7.96 1.10 7.89
C ASP A 43 6.43 1.22 8.01
N ILE A 44 5.76 1.82 7.03
CA ILE A 44 4.32 2.13 7.09
C ILE A 44 3.51 1.01 6.46
N ASN A 45 2.58 0.47 7.24
CA ASN A 45 1.65 -0.58 6.80
C ASN A 45 0.54 -0.01 5.92
N LEU A 46 0.35 -0.59 4.74
CA LEU A 46 -0.85 -0.37 3.95
C LEU A 46 -1.98 -1.30 4.43
N PRO A 47 -3.26 -0.95 4.20
CA PRO A 47 -4.41 -1.79 4.55
C PRO A 47 -4.60 -2.97 3.57
N ILE A 48 -3.54 -3.41 2.89
CA ILE A 48 -3.57 -4.44 1.87
C ILE A 48 -2.76 -5.63 2.36
N VAL A 49 -3.43 -6.76 2.47
CA VAL A 49 -2.86 -8.04 2.87
C VAL A 49 -3.11 -9.09 1.78
N GLY A 50 -2.20 -10.03 1.66
CA GLY A 50 -2.32 -11.19 0.82
C GLY A 50 -3.26 -12.23 1.43
N ALA A 51 -4.10 -12.79 0.59
CA ALA A 51 -4.82 -14.01 0.90
C ALA A 51 -3.86 -15.21 0.94
N LYS A 52 -4.35 -16.33 1.49
CA LYS A 52 -3.58 -17.57 1.58
C LYS A 52 -3.11 -18.01 0.19
N GLY A 53 -1.80 -18.16 0.03
CA GLY A 53 -1.17 -18.61 -1.22
C GLY A 53 -0.88 -17.48 -2.22
N GLU A 54 -1.15 -16.22 -1.88
CA GLU A 54 -0.70 -15.11 -2.70
C GLU A 54 0.79 -14.85 -2.53
N THR A 55 1.45 -14.51 -3.65
CA THR A 55 2.85 -14.11 -3.64
C THR A 55 3.00 -12.64 -3.26
N ASP A 56 4.19 -12.26 -2.81
CA ASP A 56 4.51 -10.86 -2.51
C ASP A 56 4.21 -9.93 -3.70
N GLU A 57 4.52 -10.37 -4.92
CA GLU A 57 4.24 -9.61 -6.14
C GLU A 57 2.74 -9.34 -6.36
N GLN A 58 1.87 -10.31 -6.05
CA GLN A 58 0.43 -10.14 -6.14
C GLN A 58 -0.08 -9.13 -5.11
N VAL A 59 0.46 -9.17 -3.89
CA VAL A 59 0.11 -8.22 -2.82
C VAL A 59 0.58 -6.80 -3.16
N ILE A 60 1.78 -6.65 -3.72
CA ILE A 60 2.29 -5.36 -4.21
C ILE A 60 1.41 -4.84 -5.35
N ALA A 61 1.03 -5.70 -6.30
CA ALA A 61 0.14 -5.31 -7.40
C ALA A 61 -1.22 -4.82 -6.90
N LYS A 62 -1.82 -5.52 -5.92
CA LYS A 62 -3.05 -5.07 -5.26
C LYS A 62 -2.89 -3.73 -4.55
N ALA A 63 -1.78 -3.53 -3.86
CA ALA A 63 -1.50 -2.28 -3.18
C ALA A 63 -1.34 -1.11 -4.16
N LYS A 64 -0.68 -1.35 -5.30
CA LYS A 64 -0.57 -0.38 -6.39
C LYS A 64 -1.93 -0.06 -6.99
N ALA A 65 -2.75 -1.07 -7.31
CA ALA A 65 -4.09 -0.88 -7.86
C ALA A 65 -4.98 -0.07 -6.91
N TRP A 66 -5.00 -0.44 -5.62
CA TRP A 66 -5.76 0.30 -4.60
C TRP A 66 -5.34 1.77 -4.49
N LEU A 67 -4.03 2.04 -4.53
CA LEU A 67 -3.53 3.42 -4.54
C LEU A 67 -3.83 4.15 -5.86
N GLN A 68 -3.84 3.47 -7.00
CA GLN A 68 -4.23 4.06 -8.30
C GLN A 68 -5.71 4.46 -8.33
N GLU A 69 -6.59 3.61 -7.82
CA GLU A 69 -8.01 3.91 -7.64
C GLU A 69 -8.19 5.12 -6.71
N ALA A 70 -7.50 5.12 -5.56
CA ALA A 70 -7.54 6.24 -4.62
C ALA A 70 -6.96 7.55 -5.21
N ALA A 71 -6.02 7.46 -6.16
CA ALA A 71 -5.45 8.59 -6.89
C ALA A 71 -6.38 9.17 -7.97
N GLY A 72 -7.57 8.58 -8.15
CA GLY A 72 -8.54 8.94 -9.18
C GLY A 72 -8.22 8.34 -10.56
N GLY A 73 -7.43 7.27 -10.62
CA GLY A 73 -7.31 6.46 -11.82
C GLY A 73 -8.57 5.61 -11.98
N GLU A 74 -9.23 5.70 -13.13
CA GLU A 74 -10.30 4.76 -13.49
C GLU A 74 -9.69 3.36 -13.59
N ALA A 75 -10.27 2.42 -12.83
CA ALA A 75 -9.88 1.00 -12.80
C ALA A 75 -10.19 0.29 -14.13
#